data_AF-A0A395VRK5-F1
#
_entry.id   AF-A0A395VRK5-F1
#
_cell.length_a   1.000
_cell.length_b   1.000
_cell.length_c   1.000
_cell.angle_alpha   90.00
_cell.angle_beta   90.00
_cell.angle_gamma   90.00
#
_symmetry.space_group_name_H-M   'P 1'
#
loop_
_entity.id
_entity.type
_entity.pdbx_description
1 polymer ?
#
loop_
_entity_poly.entity_id
_entity_poly.type
_entity_poly.pdbx_seq_one_letter_code
_entity_poly.pdbx_strand_id
1 'polypeptide(L)'
;MKGLIVKYKDKVCKASVPLGGALLTADVTWHSGAYWSVGGLKMPEEVHFIWNSGMLEVGDVIEVEVAEFDEASMPVADEKHSSLMKKMSERVEDYSKDLEFYYRLKKVLEDENLI
;
A
#
# COMPACT_ATOMS: atom_id res chain seq x y z
N MET A 1 15.48 -18.54 -4.47
CA MET A 1 14.65 -17.69 -3.58
C MET A 1 13.22 -18.20 -3.59
N LYS A 2 12.51 -18.16 -2.45
CA LYS A 2 11.08 -18.54 -2.38
C LYS A 2 10.20 -17.31 -2.62
N GLY A 3 9.18 -17.44 -3.44
CA GLY A 3 8.33 -16.31 -3.83
C GLY A 3 7.05 -16.71 -4.55
N LEU A 4 6.48 -15.75 -5.28
CA LEU A 4 5.27 -15.93 -6.08
C LEU A 4 5.60 -15.83 -7.56
N ILE A 5 5.13 -16.78 -8.36
CA ILE A 5 4.99 -16.62 -9.81
C ILE A 5 3.54 -16.25 -10.05
N VAL A 6 3.32 -15.07 -10.63
CA VAL A 6 1.97 -14.54 -10.87
C VAL A 6 1.79 -14.35 -12.37
N LYS A 7 0.69 -14.89 -12.89
CA LYS A 7 0.29 -14.75 -14.28
C LYS A 7 -1.08 -14.08 -14.36
N TYR A 8 -1.16 -13.03 -15.15
CA TYR A 8 -2.38 -12.30 -15.42
C TYR A 8 -2.39 -11.88 -16.89
N LYS A 9 -3.42 -12.31 -17.62
CA LYS A 9 -3.50 -12.15 -19.09
C LYS A 9 -2.24 -12.73 -19.76
N ASP A 10 -1.54 -11.93 -20.55
CA ASP A 10 -0.32 -12.28 -21.28
C ASP A 10 0.97 -12.04 -20.47
N LYS A 11 0.86 -11.57 -19.22
CA LYS A 11 2.02 -11.22 -18.38
C LYS A 11 2.29 -12.26 -17.32
N VAL A 12 3.57 -12.53 -17.10
CA VAL A 12 4.08 -13.38 -16.02
C VAL A 12 5.17 -12.60 -15.28
N CYS A 13 5.11 -12.58 -13.95
CA CYS A 13 6.16 -12.00 -13.11
C CYS A 13 6.53 -12.93 -11.96
N LYS A 14 7.81 -12.94 -11.59
CA LYS A 14 8.33 -13.60 -10.40
C LYS A 14 8.55 -12.54 -9.33
N ALA A 15 7.79 -12.57 -8.25
CA ALA A 15 7.86 -11.60 -7.16
C ALA A 15 8.49 -12.23 -5.92
N SER A 16 9.56 -11.61 -5.42
CA SER A 16 10.19 -11.96 -4.16
C SER A 16 11.20 -10.90 -3.77
N VAL A 17 11.18 -10.50 -2.50
CA VAL A 17 12.24 -9.72 -1.87
C VAL A 17 13.06 -10.65 -0.99
N PRO A 18 14.39 -10.73 -1.16
CA PRO A 18 15.26 -11.45 -0.24
C PRO A 18 15.02 -10.99 1.21
N LEU A 19 14.68 -11.92 2.10
CA LEU A 19 14.35 -11.65 3.52
C LEU A 19 13.12 -10.75 3.78
N GLY A 20 12.48 -10.20 2.74
CA GLY A 20 11.29 -9.34 2.81
C GLY A 20 9.99 -10.01 2.32
N GLY A 21 10.10 -11.14 1.63
CA GLY A 21 8.95 -11.91 1.15
C GLY A 21 8.28 -11.33 -0.10
N ALA A 22 7.11 -11.88 -0.44
CA ALA A 22 6.26 -11.42 -1.53
C ALA A 22 4.81 -11.41 -1.05
N LEU A 23 4.02 -10.48 -1.57
CA LEU A 23 2.62 -10.28 -1.22
C LEU A 23 1.80 -10.15 -2.50
N LEU A 24 0.62 -10.79 -2.51
CA LEU A 24 -0.43 -10.51 -3.47
C LEU A 24 -1.60 -9.90 -2.70
N THR A 25 -2.06 -8.73 -3.13
CA THR A 25 -3.25 -8.06 -2.59
C THR A 25 -4.31 -7.92 -3.68
N ALA A 26 -5.57 -8.03 -3.26
CA ALA A 26 -6.72 -7.68 -4.08
C ALA A 26 -7.74 -7.02 -3.15
N ASP A 27 -8.19 -5.83 -3.53
CA ASP A 27 -9.02 -4.97 -2.70
C ASP A 27 -10.19 -4.45 -3.54
N VAL A 28 -11.37 -4.35 -2.93
CA VAL A 28 -12.55 -3.72 -3.54
C VAL A 28 -12.93 -2.54 -2.67
N THR A 29 -12.78 -1.34 -3.22
CA THR A 29 -13.05 -0.09 -2.50
C THR A 29 -14.23 0.65 -3.12
N TRP A 30 -14.96 1.41 -2.31
CA TRP A 30 -16.13 2.16 -2.76
C TRP A 30 -15.81 3.26 -3.78
N HIS A 31 -14.59 3.84 -3.73
CA HIS A 31 -14.19 4.94 -4.61
C HIS A 31 -13.34 4.52 -5.81
N SER A 32 -12.53 3.47 -5.68
CA SER A 32 -11.60 3.05 -6.76
C SER A 32 -12.01 1.74 -7.44
N GLY A 33 -13.05 1.06 -6.96
CA GLY A 33 -13.46 -0.25 -7.49
C GLY A 33 -12.52 -1.38 -7.05
N ALA A 34 -12.53 -2.47 -7.82
CA ALA A 34 -11.70 -3.65 -7.58
C ALA A 34 -10.32 -3.48 -8.23
N TYR A 35 -9.25 -3.63 -7.46
CA TYR A 35 -7.88 -3.61 -7.95
C TYR A 35 -7.05 -4.71 -7.31
N TRP A 36 -5.91 -5.01 -7.90
CA TRP A 36 -4.95 -5.97 -7.38
C TRP A 36 -3.52 -5.51 -7.56
N SER A 37 -2.61 -6.08 -6.77
CA SER A 37 -1.18 -5.89 -6.93
C SER A 37 -0.38 -7.09 -6.42
N VAL A 38 0.76 -7.35 -7.04
CA VAL A 38 1.80 -8.22 -6.49
C VAL A 38 3.03 -7.37 -6.19
N GLY A 39 3.45 -7.41 -4.94
CA GLY A 39 4.52 -6.58 -4.41
C GLY A 39 5.35 -7.27 -3.34
N GLY A 40 6.20 -6.49 -2.69
CA GLY A 40 7.05 -6.95 -1.61
C GLY A 40 7.78 -5.78 -0.96
N LEU A 41 8.03 -5.90 0.35
CA LEU A 41 8.66 -4.84 1.12
C LEU A 41 10.12 -5.19 1.40
N LYS A 42 11.03 -4.31 0.99
CA LYS A 42 12.43 -4.40 1.37
C LYS A 42 12.68 -3.66 2.67
N MET A 43 13.12 -4.39 3.68
CA MET A 43 13.62 -3.85 4.94
C MET A 43 15.16 -3.90 4.96
N PRO A 44 15.84 -2.93 5.62
CA PRO A 44 15.28 -1.81 6.38
C PRO A 44 14.99 -0.55 5.55
N GLU A 45 15.21 -0.56 4.24
CA GLU A 45 15.09 0.65 3.42
C GLU A 45 13.64 1.11 3.19
N GLU A 46 12.65 0.33 3.63
CA GLU A 46 11.22 0.58 3.51
C GLU A 46 10.80 0.88 2.06
N VAL A 47 11.38 0.12 1.13
CA VAL A 47 11.05 0.23 -0.31
C VAL A 47 10.03 -0.83 -0.66
N HIS A 48 8.86 -0.41 -1.10
CA HIS A 48 7.83 -1.28 -1.61
C HIS A 48 8.02 -1.48 -3.11
N PHE A 49 8.32 -2.71 -3.51
CA PHE A 49 8.42 -3.09 -4.92
C PHE A 49 7.08 -3.57 -5.43
N ILE A 50 6.75 -3.20 -6.67
CA ILE A 50 5.56 -3.66 -7.38
C ILE A 50 6.01 -4.36 -8.65
N TRP A 51 5.60 -5.60 -8.85
CA TRP A 51 5.91 -6.38 -10.06
C TRP A 51 4.79 -6.37 -11.08
N ASN A 52 3.55 -6.33 -10.61
CA ASN A 52 2.38 -6.18 -11.46
C ASN A 52 1.21 -5.64 -10.63
N SER A 53 0.31 -4.93 -11.28
CA SER A 53 -0.90 -4.40 -10.68
C SER A 53 -1.92 -4.05 -11.76
N GLY A 54 -3.17 -3.85 -11.35
CA GLY A 54 -4.19 -3.38 -12.26
C GLY A 54 -5.57 -3.34 -11.65
N MET A 55 -6.50 -2.80 -12.42
CA MET A 55 -7.93 -2.92 -12.15
C MET A 55 -8.38 -4.35 -12.45
N LEU A 56 -9.36 -4.83 -11.68
CA LEU A 56 -10.02 -6.11 -11.89
C LEU A 56 -11.40 -5.90 -12.50
N GLU A 57 -11.68 -6.66 -13.55
CA GLU A 57 -13.02 -6.78 -14.13
C GLU A 57 -13.66 -8.12 -13.78
N VAL A 58 -14.99 -8.21 -13.89
CA VAL A 58 -15.70 -9.47 -13.65
C VAL A 58 -15.25 -10.50 -14.68
N GLY A 59 -14.77 -11.63 -14.19
CA GLY A 59 -14.26 -12.74 -15.02
C GLY A 59 -12.75 -12.74 -15.22
N ASP A 60 -12.03 -11.73 -14.72
CA ASP A 60 -10.57 -11.77 -14.66
C ASP A 60 -10.07 -12.93 -13.79
N VAL A 61 -8.95 -13.54 -14.20
CA VAL A 61 -8.29 -14.64 -13.49
C VAL A 61 -6.83 -14.29 -13.27
N ILE A 62 -6.38 -14.38 -12.03
CA ILE A 62 -4.97 -14.29 -11.64
C ILE A 62 -4.53 -15.69 -11.22
N GLU A 63 -3.56 -16.24 -11.94
CA GLU A 63 -2.91 -17.50 -11.58
C GLU A 63 -1.71 -17.19 -10.68
N VAL A 64 -1.60 -17.92 -9.56
CA VAL A 64 -0.58 -17.67 -8.53
C VAL A 64 0.03 -19.01 -8.10
N GLU A 65 1.36 -19.09 -8.16
CA GLU A 65 2.12 -20.25 -7.72
C GLU A 65 3.15 -19.82 -6.68
N VAL A 66 3.25 -20.56 -5.57
CA VAL A 66 4.38 -20.45 -4.64
C VAL A 66 5.49 -21.34 -5.14
N ALA A 67 6.62 -20.75 -5.52
CA ALA A 67 7.73 -21.46 -6.14
C ALA A 67 9.09 -21.02 -5.60
N GLU A 68 10.12 -21.83 -5.89
CA GLU A 68 11.52 -21.44 -5.76
C GLU A 68 12.11 -21.15 -7.15
N PHE A 69 12.84 -20.04 -7.27
CA PHE A 69 13.47 -19.59 -8.50
C PHE A 69 14.79 -18.86 -8.23
N ASP A 70 15.66 -18.73 -9.22
CA ASP A 70 16.99 -18.11 -9.01
C ASP A 70 16.90 -16.60 -8.78
N GLU A 71 16.06 -15.91 -9.57
CA GLU A 71 15.95 -14.45 -9.58
C GLU A 71 14.49 -14.00 -9.76
N ALA A 72 14.12 -12.92 -9.07
CA ALA A 72 12.85 -12.22 -9.27
C ALA A 72 12.86 -11.44 -10.59
N SER A 73 11.68 -11.14 -11.12
CA SER A 73 11.54 -10.24 -12.26
C SER A 73 11.98 -8.81 -11.88
N MET A 74 12.21 -7.95 -12.86
CA MET A 74 12.43 -6.52 -12.56
C MET A 74 11.10 -5.89 -12.12
N PRO A 75 11.03 -5.20 -10.97
CA PRO A 75 9.82 -4.50 -10.55
C PRO A 75 9.48 -3.38 -11.53
N VAL A 76 8.19 -3.13 -11.74
CA VAL A 76 7.66 -2.06 -12.60
C VAL A 76 7.59 -0.72 -11.87
N ALA A 77 7.57 -0.73 -10.55
CA ALA A 77 7.66 0.44 -9.71
C ALA A 77 8.31 0.11 -8.37
N ASP A 78 8.96 1.10 -7.79
CA ASP A 78 9.42 1.10 -6.40
C ASP A 78 8.95 2.36 -5.69
N GLU A 79 8.32 2.17 -4.53
CA GLU A 79 7.81 3.25 -3.70
C GLU A 79 8.57 3.25 -2.39
N LYS A 80 9.35 4.31 -2.15
CA LYS A 80 10.03 4.48 -0.88
C LYS A 80 9.06 5.10 0.12
N HIS A 81 8.68 4.35 1.14
CA HIS A 81 8.01 4.95 2.28
C HIS A 81 9.02 5.82 3.03
N SER A 82 8.77 7.12 3.10
CA SER A 82 9.28 7.89 4.22
C SER A 82 8.56 7.37 5.45
N SER A 83 9.27 6.72 6.37
CA SER A 83 8.68 6.25 7.63
C SER A 83 7.76 7.32 8.23
N LEU A 84 6.60 6.90 8.75
CA LEU A 84 5.65 7.82 9.41
C LEU A 84 6.35 8.67 10.48
N MET A 85 7.34 8.07 11.17
CA MET A 85 8.23 8.73 12.13
C MET A 85 8.97 9.93 11.52
N LYS A 86 9.53 9.77 10.31
CA LYS A 86 10.23 10.85 9.62
C LYS A 86 9.26 11.95 9.16
N LYS A 87 8.09 11.58 8.63
CA LYS A 87 7.03 12.52 8.23
C LYS A 87 6.45 13.31 9.40
N MET A 88 6.30 12.69 10.58
CA MET A 88 5.89 13.38 11.80
C MET A 88 6.97 14.34 12.29
N SER A 89 8.25 13.98 12.19
CA SER A 89 9.36 14.86 12.62
C SER A 89 9.58 16.08 11.70
N GLU A 90 9.18 15.99 10.43
CA GLU A 90 9.32 17.07 9.43
C GLU A 90 8.10 17.99 9.37
N ARG A 91 6.95 17.59 9.95
CA ARG A 91 5.85 18.52 10.20
C ARG A 91 6.24 19.43 11.35
N VAL A 92 6.66 20.65 11.03
CA VAL A 92 6.46 21.78 11.93
C VAL A 92 4.94 21.94 12.04
N GLU A 93 4.32 21.27 13.02
CA GLU A 93 2.86 21.25 13.17
C GLU A 93 2.37 22.65 13.52
N ASP A 94 1.85 23.36 12.52
CA ASP A 94 1.03 24.54 12.70
C ASP A 94 -0.33 24.09 13.28
N TYR A 95 -0.34 23.81 14.59
CA TYR A 95 -1.52 23.42 15.35
C TYR A 95 -2.61 24.49 15.39
N SER A 96 -2.42 25.66 14.75
CA SER A 96 -3.43 26.72 14.72
C SER A 96 -4.77 26.24 14.17
N LYS A 97 -4.75 25.38 13.14
CA LYS A 97 -5.98 24.84 12.53
C LYS A 97 -6.68 23.81 13.42
N ASP A 98 -5.92 22.93 14.07
CA ASP A 98 -6.46 21.93 14.98
C ASP A 98 -7.04 22.60 16.23
N LEU A 99 -6.38 23.66 16.72
CA LEU A 99 -6.84 24.47 17.84
C LEU A 99 -8.08 25.31 17.49
N GLU A 100 -8.13 25.90 16.29
CA GLU A 100 -9.31 26.61 15.80
C GLU A 100 -10.51 25.66 15.68
N PHE A 101 -10.29 24.46 15.14
CA PHE A 101 -11.33 23.44 15.01
C PHE A 101 -11.84 22.99 16.39
N TYR A 102 -10.94 22.77 17.35
CA TYR A 102 -11.32 22.44 18.73
C TYR A 102 -12.23 23.52 19.35
N TYR A 103 -11.88 24.80 19.25
CA TYR A 103 -12.71 25.86 19.84
C TYR A 103 -14.07 26.02 19.16
N ARG A 104 -14.14 25.82 17.83
CA ARG A 104 -15.43 25.79 17.12
C ARG A 104 -16.30 24.64 17.60
N LEU A 105 -15.73 23.44 17.72
CA LEU A 105 -16.47 22.26 18.17
C LEU A 105 -16.93 22.41 19.62
N LYS A 106 -16.03 22.88 20.50
CA LYS A 106 -16.34 23.15 21.90
C LYS A 106 -17.55 24.10 22.02
N LYS A 107 -17.56 25.18 21.25
CA LYS A 107 -18.68 26.14 21.26
C LYS A 107 -20.00 25.48 20.87
N VAL A 108 -20.02 24.66 19.81
CA VAL A 108 -21.24 23.95 19.39
C VAL A 108 -21.73 23.01 20.49
N LEU A 109 -20.83 22.28 21.15
CA LEU A 109 -21.19 21.36 22.22
C LEU A 109 -21.72 22.08 23.47
N GLU A 110 -21.14 23.24 23.81
CA GLU A 110 -21.65 24.12 24.88
C GLU A 110 -23.03 24.70 24.52
N ASP A 111 -23.22 25.16 23.27
CA ASP A 111 -24.50 25.70 22.77
C ASP A 111 -25.61 24.63 22.74
N GLU A 112 -25.26 23.37 22.46
CA GLU A 112 -26.16 22.21 22.49
C GLU A 112 -26.29 21.58 23.89
N ASN A 113 -25.61 22.13 24.90
CA ASN A 113 -25.66 21.70 26.28
C ASN A 113 -25.25 20.22 26.47
N LEU A 114 -24.31 19.77 25.64
CA LEU A 114 -23.74 18.41 25.60
C LEU A 114 -22.46 18.28 26.45
N ILE A 115 -21.84 19.40 26.81
CA ILE A 115 -20.70 19.52 27.74
C ILE A 115 -20.84 20.73 28.65
#